data_AF-U7UDC1-F1
#
_entry.id   AF-U7UDC1-F1
#
_cell.length_a   1.000
_cell.length_b   1.000
_cell.length_c   1.000
_cell.angle_alpha   90.00
_cell.angle_beta   90.00
_cell.angle_gamma   90.00
#
_symmetry.space_group_name_H-M   'P 1'
#
loop_
_entity.id
_entity.type
_entity.pdbx_description
1 polymer ?
#
loop_
_entity_poly.entity_id
_entity_poly.type
_entity_poly.pdbx_seq_one_letter_code
_entity_poly.pdbx_strand_id
1 'polypeptide(L)'
;MIYLKVEVFIPKENVTSLVNKLNEKGLLLDGNYDYVYCESLVRGHFRPLEGANPAVGKIGQVTDQEEIKLEFRIKKEKKKTWTK
;
A
#
# COMPACT_ATOMS: atom_id res chain seq x y z
N MET A 1 7.30 9.88 21.16
CA MET A 1 7.58 9.66 19.72
C MET A 1 6.25 9.44 19.01
N ILE A 2 5.99 10.09 17.88
CA ILE A 2 4.69 10.00 17.19
C ILE A 2 4.85 9.12 15.97
N TYR A 3 3.96 8.13 15.83
CA TYR A 3 3.91 7.24 14.68
C TYR A 3 2.67 7.54 13.84
N LEU A 4 2.77 7.28 12.54
CA LEU A 4 1.65 7.30 11.62
C LEU A 4 1.42 5.86 11.15
N LYS A 5 0.17 5.41 11.20
CA LYS A 5 -0.23 4.17 10.54
C LYS A 5 -0.34 4.44 9.05
N VAL A 6 0.25 3.56 8.26
CA VAL A 6 0.14 3.54 6.81
C VAL A 6 -0.64 2.30 6.42
N GLU A 7 -1.60 2.49 5.53
CA GLU A 7 -2.46 1.46 4.97
C GLU A 7 -2.48 1.62 3.45
N VAL A 8 -2.19 0.54 2.73
CA VAL A 8 -2.11 0.53 1.27
C VAL A 8 -2.87 -0.68 0.73
N PHE A 9 -3.63 -0.48 -0.34
CA PHE A 9 -4.27 -1.55 -1.10
C PHE A 9 -3.52 -1.67 -2.43
N ILE A 10 -3.04 -2.87 -2.75
CA ILE A 10 -2.17 -3.08 -3.91
C ILE A 10 -2.37 -4.49 -4.49
N PRO A 11 -2.22 -4.68 -5.82
CA PRO A 11 -2.20 -6.02 -6.40
C PRO A 11 -1.10 -6.89 -5.77
N LYS A 12 -1.39 -8.19 -5.60
CA LYS A 12 -0.52 -9.14 -4.91
C LYS A 12 0.87 -9.22 -5.54
N GLU A 13 0.95 -9.15 -6.86
CA GLU A 13 2.18 -9.20 -7.65
C GLU A 13 3.11 -8.00 -7.41
N ASN A 14 2.59 -6.88 -6.90
CA ASN A 14 3.36 -5.67 -6.64
C ASN A 14 3.86 -5.55 -5.19
N VAL A 15 3.40 -6.40 -4.26
CA VAL A 15 3.72 -6.31 -2.83
C VAL A 15 5.22 -6.34 -2.58
N THR A 16 5.92 -7.38 -3.08
CA THR A 16 7.36 -7.54 -2.88
C THR A 16 8.14 -6.33 -3.38
N SER A 17 7.77 -5.80 -4.55
CA SER A 17 8.44 -4.62 -5.13
C SER A 17 8.26 -3.38 -4.26
N LEU A 18 7.06 -3.15 -3.73
CA LEU A 18 6.78 -2.04 -2.84
C LEU A 18 7.55 -2.18 -1.52
N VAL A 19 7.44 -3.34 -0.87
CA VAL A 19 8.07 -3.61 0.43
C VAL A 19 9.59 -3.43 0.36
N ASN A 20 10.26 -3.95 -0.67
CA ASN A 20 11.70 -3.80 -0.84
C ASN A 20 12.09 -2.31 -0.90
N LYS A 21 11.40 -1.51 -1.71
CA LYS A 21 11.65 -0.06 -1.83
C LYS A 21 11.40 0.69 -0.52
N LEU A 22 10.38 0.29 0.24
CA LEU A 22 10.10 0.87 1.55
C LEU A 22 11.21 0.53 2.56
N ASN A 23 11.70 -0.72 2.53
CA ASN A 23 12.78 -1.16 3.41
C ASN A 23 14.12 -0.50 3.06
N GLU A 24 14.45 -0.35 1.77
CA GLU A 24 15.62 0.40 1.29
C GLU A 24 15.61 1.86 1.78
N LYS A 25 14.43 2.49 1.84
CA LYS A 25 14.24 3.84 2.43
C LYS A 25 14.24 3.85 3.97
N GLY A 26 14.42 2.69 4.61
CA GLY A 26 14.42 2.50 6.06
C GLY A 26 13.07 2.82 6.72
N LEU A 27 11.96 2.71 5.97
CA LEU A 27 10.61 3.00 6.48
C LEU A 27 10.03 1.84 7.29
N LEU A 28 10.54 0.62 7.07
CA LEU A 28 10.09 -0.61 7.74
C LEU A 28 11.08 -1.07 8.84
N LEU A 29 11.93 -0.16 9.32
CA LEU A 29 12.86 -0.40 10.42
C LEU A 29 12.19 -0.11 11.77
N ASP A 30 12.26 -1.08 12.68
CA ASP A 30 11.80 -0.93 14.06
C ASP A 30 12.76 -1.64 15.03
N GLY A 31 13.53 -0.86 15.80
CA GLY A 31 14.60 -1.41 16.63
C GLY A 31 15.65 -2.15 15.77
N ASN A 32 15.85 -3.43 16.07
CA ASN A 32 16.80 -4.31 15.37
C ASN A 32 16.11 -5.20 14.30
N TYR A 33 14.91 -4.82 13.87
CA TYR A 33 14.15 -5.54 12.84
C TYR A 33 13.95 -4.65 11.62
N ASP A 34 14.10 -5.23 10.44
CA ASP A 34 13.68 -4.67 9.17
C ASP A 34 12.51 -5.47 8.59
N TYR A 35 11.91 -5.03 7.47
CA TYR A 35 10.69 -5.63 6.91
C TYR A 35 9.52 -5.72 7.92
N VAL A 36 9.38 -4.74 8.84
CA VAL A 36 8.27 -4.72 9.81
C VAL A 36 6.98 -4.20 9.17
N TYR A 37 6.14 -5.13 8.72
CA TYR A 37 4.79 -4.87 8.21
C TYR A 37 3.87 -6.08 8.44
N CYS A 38 2.57 -5.91 8.26
CA CYS A 38 1.62 -7.01 8.15
C CYS A 38 0.78 -6.85 6.89
N GLU A 39 0.23 -7.97 6.42
CA GLU A 39 -0.62 -7.99 5.25
C GLU A 39 -1.88 -8.84 5.45
N SER A 40 -2.92 -8.56 4.66
CA SER A 40 -4.14 -9.36 4.61
C SER A 40 -4.67 -9.40 3.19
N LEU A 41 -5.17 -10.56 2.76
CA LEU A 41 -5.90 -10.68 1.50
C LEU A 41 -7.27 -10.02 1.65
N VAL A 42 -7.60 -9.10 0.75
CA VAL A 42 -8.85 -8.35 0.75
C VAL A 42 -9.47 -8.34 -0.65
N ARG A 43 -10.74 -7.96 -0.72
CA ARG A 43 -11.48 -7.76 -1.97
C ARG A 43 -11.87 -6.29 -2.09
N GLY A 44 -11.23 -5.57 -3.01
CA GLY A 44 -11.51 -4.17 -3.30
C GLY A 44 -12.71 -4.07 -4.24
N HIS A 45 -13.63 -3.13 -4.00
CA HIS A 45 -14.78 -2.87 -4.86
C HIS A 45 -14.76 -1.42 -5.33
N PHE A 46 -14.88 -1.21 -6.64
CA PHE A 46 -14.86 0.13 -7.22
C PHE A 46 -15.66 0.19 -8.52
N ARG A 47 -15.94 1.41 -8.99
CA ARG A 47 -16.58 1.66 -10.29
C ARG A 47 -15.76 2.72 -11.01
N PRO A 48 -15.05 2.38 -12.10
CA PRO A 48 -14.38 3.39 -12.91
C PRO A 48 -15.40 4.41 -13.44
N LEU A 49 -15.12 5.70 -13.25
CA LEU A 49 -15.95 6.80 -13.71
C LEU A 49 -15.51 7.26 -15.11
N GLU A 50 -16.37 8.00 -15.81
CA GLU A 50 -16.02 8.59 -17.11
C GLU A 50 -14.72 9.41 -17.02
N GLY A 51 -13.83 9.23 -17.99
CA GLY A 51 -12.49 9.81 -17.99
C GLY A 51 -11.42 9.01 -17.24
N ALA A 52 -11.78 7.93 -16.53
CA ALA A 52 -10.78 7.03 -15.96
C ALA A 52 -10.08 6.19 -17.03
N ASN A 53 -8.82 5.82 -16.78
CA ASN A 53 -8.09 4.82 -17.57
C ASN A 53 -7.80 3.59 -16.69
N PRO A 54 -8.81 2.76 -16.39
CA PRO A 54 -8.65 1.66 -15.45
C PRO A 54 -7.78 0.55 -16.03
N ALA A 55 -6.81 0.06 -15.23
CA ALA A 55 -6.13 -1.20 -15.54
C ALA A 55 -7.09 -2.41 -15.41
N VAL A 56 -8.09 -2.32 -14.51
CA VAL A 56 -9.10 -3.34 -14.24
C VAL A 56 -10.49 -2.70 -14.15
N GLY A 57 -11.49 -3.34 -14.73
CA GLY A 57 -12.88 -2.90 -14.73
C GLY A 57 -13.28 -2.08 -15.97
N LYS A 58 -14.59 -1.83 -16.10
CA LYS A 58 -15.18 -1.07 -17.22
C LYS A 58 -15.83 0.20 -16.71
N ILE A 59 -15.77 1.27 -17.50
CA ILE A 59 -16.43 2.54 -17.18
C ILE A 59 -17.92 2.31 -16.87
N GLY A 60 -18.38 2.87 -15.75
CA GLY A 60 -19.76 2.80 -15.30
C GLY A 60 -20.17 1.47 -14.64
N GLN A 61 -19.31 0.46 -14.61
CA GLN A 61 -19.62 -0.86 -14.05
C GLN A 61 -18.93 -1.08 -12.70
N VAL A 62 -19.65 -1.63 -11.72
CA VAL A 62 -19.03 -2.09 -10.48
C VAL A 62 -18.14 -3.27 -10.82
N THR A 63 -16.91 -3.23 -10.34
CA THR A 63 -15.91 -4.28 -10.49
C THR A 63 -15.26 -4.49 -9.13
N ASP A 64 -14.75 -5.69 -8.93
CA ASP A 64 -13.99 -6.05 -7.76
C ASP A 64 -12.70 -6.76 -8.15
N GLN A 65 -11.72 -6.71 -7.24
CA GLN A 65 -10.41 -7.33 -7.44
C GLN A 65 -9.85 -7.83 -6.11
N GLU A 66 -9.16 -8.96 -6.13
CA GLU A 66 -8.34 -9.40 -5.00
C GLU A 66 -7.10 -8.50 -4.87
N GLU A 67 -6.91 -7.94 -3.69
CA GLU A 67 -5.79 -7.05 -3.37
C GLU A 67 -5.15 -7.49 -2.04
N ILE A 68 -3.94 -7.01 -1.81
CA ILE A 68 -3.29 -7.11 -0.51
C ILE A 68 -3.45 -5.76 0.19
N LYS A 69 -4.01 -5.81 1.41
CA LYS A 69 -3.96 -4.72 2.36
C LYS A 69 -2.66 -4.78 3.13
N LEU A 70 -1.74 -3.86 2.85
CA LEU A 70 -0.44 -3.74 3.51
C LEU A 70 -0.53 -2.68 4.62
N GLU A 71 -0.09 -3.03 5.83
CA GLU A 71 -0.14 -2.16 6.99
C GLU A 71 1.21 -2.12 7.72
N PHE A 72 1.66 -0.91 8.06
CA PHE A 72 2.87 -0.70 8.86
C PHE A 72 2.82 0.69 9.51
N ARG A 73 3.79 0.97 10.38
CA ARG A 73 3.93 2.28 11.03
C ARG A 73 5.20 2.97 10.57
N ILE A 74 5.14 4.28 10.37
CA ILE A 74 6.32 5.11 10.15
C ILE A 74 6.46 6.13 11.28
N LYS A 75 7.70 6.52 11.59
CA LYS A 75 7.93 7.67 12.47
C LYS A 75 7.46 8.94 11.77
N LYS A 76 6.75 9.83 12.45
CA LYS A 76 6.13 11.05 11.86
C LYS A 76 7.14 11.92 11.10
N GLU A 77 8.38 11.99 11.57
CA GLU A 77 9.49 12.70 10.93
C GLU A 77 9.85 12.16 9.53
N LYS A 78 9.60 10.88 9.26
CA LYS A 78 9.84 10.24 7.95
C LYS A 78 8.69 10.44 6.96
N LYS A 79 7.63 11.19 7.30
CA LYS A 79 6.48 11.43 6.41
C LYS A 79 6.88 12.02 5.05
N LYS A 80 7.90 12.87 4.98
CA LYS A 80 8.37 13.46 3.71
C LYS A 80 8.98 12.42 2.75
N THR A 81 9.58 11.36 3.29
CA THR A 81 10.15 10.24 2.52
C THR A 81 9.06 9.31 1.98
N TRP A 82 7.89 9.30 2.64
CA TRP A 82 6.72 8.54 2.25
C TRP A 82 5.94 9.20 1.09
N THR A 83 5.73 10.52 1.13
CA THR A 83 4.96 11.25 0.11
C THR A 83 5.76 11.63 -1.15
N LYS A 84 6.99 11.12 -1.30
CA LYS A 84 7.88 11.34 -2.44
C LYS A 84 8.23 10.00 -3.09
#